data_AF-A0AAF3J2P7-F1
#
_entry.id   AF-A0AAF3J2P7-F1
#
_cell.length_a   1.000
_cell.length_b   1.000
_cell.length_c   1.000
_cell.angle_alpha   90.00
_cell.angle_beta   90.00
_cell.angle_gamma   90.00
#
_symmetry.space_group_name_H-M   'P 1'
#
loop_
_entity.id
_entity.type
_entity.pdbx_description
1 polymer ?
#
loop_
_entity_poly.entity_id
_entity_poly.type
_entity_poly.pdbx_seq_one_letter_code
_entity_poly.pdbx_strand_id
1 'polypeptide(L)'
;MLIFLLFTSFTVAENETLHFDEHNPRIFDPPPREHLADSRFCRQEWWMKNDSTFSCFGAKFVKSDGFFQPCNQHSHCYESREPTDWCILSYGYRWSNWGCHCDKKFNSCVIERWNGYGRQMEWGYCTPKKEFHCDPEQMKRKERVDAYLMRMKG
;
A
#
# COMPACT_ATOMS: atom_id res chain seq x y z
N MET A 1 -42.59 -35.23 -36.49
CA MET A 1 -41.79 -35.02 -35.26
C MET A 1 -40.32 -35.18 -35.66
N LEU A 2 -39.57 -34.12 -36.00
CA LEU A 2 -38.78 -33.24 -35.09
C LEU A 2 -38.02 -34.10 -34.06
N ILE A 3 -36.68 -34.11 -34.05
CA ILE A 3 -35.85 -33.03 -33.49
C ILE A 3 -34.44 -33.04 -34.13
N PHE A 4 -33.98 -31.87 -34.61
CA PHE A 4 -32.57 -31.59 -34.88
C PHE A 4 -31.88 -31.27 -33.55
N LEU A 5 -30.85 -32.03 -33.17
CA LEU A 5 -29.97 -31.68 -32.04
C LEU A 5 -28.71 -31.02 -32.58
N LEU A 6 -28.67 -29.70 -32.52
CA LEU A 6 -27.46 -28.89 -32.68
C LEU A 6 -26.67 -28.99 -31.37
N PHE A 7 -25.52 -29.64 -31.40
CA PHE A 7 -24.54 -29.57 -30.31
C PHE A 7 -23.78 -28.24 -30.45
N THR A 8 -24.19 -27.24 -29.67
CA THR A 8 -23.39 -26.03 -29.47
C THR A 8 -22.25 -26.36 -28.51
N SER A 9 -21.03 -26.37 -29.01
CA SER A 9 -19.83 -26.44 -28.18
C SER A 9 -19.74 -25.16 -27.34
N PHE A 10 -20.10 -25.25 -26.06
CA PHE A 10 -19.77 -24.23 -25.08
C PHE A 10 -18.31 -24.43 -24.67
N THR A 11 -17.40 -23.60 -25.19
CA THR A 11 -16.08 -23.43 -24.59
C THR A 11 -16.28 -22.62 -23.31
N VAL A 12 -16.30 -23.30 -22.17
CA VAL A 12 -16.19 -22.68 -20.86
C VAL A 12 -14.80 -22.06 -20.79
N ALA A 13 -14.74 -20.73 -20.72
CA ALA A 13 -13.51 -20.01 -20.42
C ALA A 13 -13.07 -20.42 -19.02
N GLU A 14 -11.87 -20.99 -18.92
CA GLU A 14 -11.25 -21.35 -17.65
C GLU A 14 -11.12 -20.10 -16.78
N ASN A 15 -11.66 -20.24 -15.59
CA ASN A 15 -11.62 -19.28 -14.50
C ASN A 15 -10.14 -19.16 -14.08
N GLU A 16 -9.48 -18.03 -14.36
CA GLU A 16 -8.14 -17.73 -13.83
C GLU A 16 -8.23 -17.59 -12.31
N THR A 17 -8.11 -18.71 -11.62
CA THR A 17 -7.83 -18.74 -10.19
C THR A 17 -6.47 -18.10 -9.99
N LEU A 18 -6.48 -16.90 -9.40
CA LEU A 18 -5.31 -16.23 -8.82
C LEU A 18 -4.54 -17.27 -7.98
N HIS A 19 -3.42 -17.74 -8.53
CA HIS A 19 -2.56 -18.71 -7.87
C HIS A 19 -1.86 -17.98 -6.73
N PHE A 20 -2.45 -18.03 -5.54
CA PHE A 20 -1.84 -17.51 -4.32
C PHE A 20 -0.74 -18.49 -3.91
N ASP A 21 0.49 -18.17 -4.29
CA ASP A 21 1.66 -18.97 -3.96
C ASP A 21 1.88 -18.93 -2.43
N GLU A 22 1.70 -20.08 -1.79
CA GLU A 22 1.73 -20.29 -0.34
C GLU A 22 3.12 -20.04 0.28
N HIS A 23 4.14 -19.73 -0.53
CA HIS A 23 5.54 -19.60 -0.12
C HIS A 23 6.12 -18.16 -0.12
N ASN A 24 5.32 -17.10 -0.33
CA ASN A 24 5.82 -15.72 -0.25
C ASN A 24 4.90 -14.81 0.62
N PRO A 25 5.06 -14.81 1.96
CA PRO A 25 3.95 -14.41 2.83
C PRO A 25 3.74 -12.91 3.02
N ARG A 26 4.47 -12.02 2.33
CA ARG A 26 4.21 -10.57 2.40
C ARG A 26 4.52 -9.93 1.05
N ILE A 27 3.51 -9.75 0.21
CA ILE A 27 3.66 -9.03 -1.06
C ILE A 27 3.90 -7.56 -0.72
N PHE A 28 5.09 -7.07 -1.06
CA PHE A 28 5.60 -5.72 -0.77
C PHE A 28 5.50 -4.78 -1.97
N ASP A 29 4.70 -5.14 -2.96
CA ASP A 29 4.52 -4.40 -4.20
C ASP A 29 3.12 -3.78 -4.22
N PRO A 30 2.91 -2.66 -4.94
CA PRO A 30 1.59 -2.09 -5.06
C PRO A 30 0.65 -3.08 -5.75
N PRO A 31 -0.68 -3.01 -5.49
CA PRO A 31 -1.60 -3.98 -6.06
C PRO A 31 -1.59 -3.86 -7.59
N PRO A 32 -1.76 -4.96 -8.34
CA PRO A 32 -1.75 -4.87 -9.79
C PRO A 32 -2.97 -4.10 -10.30
N ARG A 33 -2.91 -3.64 -11.55
CA ARG A 33 -3.80 -2.61 -12.09
C ARG A 33 -5.27 -3.03 -12.10
N GLU A 34 -5.52 -4.31 -12.34
CA GLU A 34 -6.81 -4.98 -12.33
C GLU A 34 -7.52 -4.96 -10.97
N HIS A 35 -6.77 -4.74 -9.88
CA HIS A 35 -7.32 -4.63 -8.52
C HIS A 35 -7.54 -3.19 -8.06
N LEU A 36 -7.30 -2.21 -8.94
CA LEU A 36 -7.56 -0.80 -8.63
C LEU A 36 -9.05 -0.49 -8.79
N ALA A 37 -9.65 0.06 -7.75
CA ALA A 37 -11.02 0.54 -7.78
C ALA A 37 -11.11 1.95 -8.39
N ASP A 38 -12.08 2.14 -9.29
CA ASP A 38 -12.45 3.47 -9.76
C ASP A 38 -13.29 4.18 -8.70
N SER A 39 -12.64 5.00 -7.89
CA SER A 39 -13.29 5.79 -6.84
C SER A 39 -13.33 7.27 -7.22
N ARG A 40 -14.55 7.82 -7.31
CA ARG A 40 -14.78 9.27 -7.50
C ARG A 40 -14.26 10.13 -6.33
N PHE A 41 -13.94 9.51 -5.19
CA PHE A 41 -13.41 10.20 -4.01
C PHE A 41 -11.90 10.49 -4.10
N CYS A 42 -11.19 9.90 -5.07
CA CYS A 42 -9.76 10.13 -5.23
C CYS A 42 -9.47 11.49 -5.84
N ARG A 43 -8.63 12.28 -5.16
CA ARG A 43 -8.27 13.66 -5.51
C ARG A 43 -6.93 13.71 -6.26
N GLN A 44 -6.84 12.92 -7.33
CA GLN A 44 -5.63 12.76 -8.11
C GLN A 44 -5.90 13.02 -9.60
N GLU A 45 -4.83 13.30 -10.35
CA GLU A 45 -4.91 13.44 -11.81
C GLU A 45 -5.35 12.12 -12.46
N TRP A 46 -5.93 12.23 -13.67
CA TRP A 46 -6.53 11.09 -14.36
C TRP A 46 -5.54 9.95 -14.64
N TRP A 47 -4.27 10.26 -14.91
CA TRP A 47 -3.25 9.24 -15.19
C TRP A 47 -2.84 8.49 -13.93
N MET A 48 -2.80 9.17 -12.77
CA MET A 48 -2.49 8.55 -11.49
C MET A 48 -3.58 7.55 -11.07
N LYS A 49 -4.85 7.76 -11.45
CA LYS A 49 -5.94 6.81 -11.11
C LYS A 49 -5.66 5.38 -11.56
N ASN A 50 -5.01 5.22 -12.70
CA ASN A 50 -4.73 3.92 -13.28
C ASN A 50 -3.28 3.44 -13.01
N ASP A 51 -2.53 4.11 -12.14
CA ASP A 51 -1.16 3.75 -11.80
C ASP A 51 -1.11 3.29 -10.35
N SER A 52 -0.86 2.01 -10.10
CA SER A 52 -0.86 1.45 -8.75
C SER A 52 0.23 2.02 -7.85
N THR A 53 1.23 2.69 -8.41
CA THR A 53 2.27 3.36 -7.63
C THR A 53 1.79 4.65 -6.96
N PHE A 54 0.60 5.15 -7.29
CA PHE A 54 0.04 6.37 -6.67
C PHE A 54 -1.19 6.07 -5.81
N SER A 55 -1.24 6.61 -4.59
CA SER A 55 -2.42 6.50 -3.71
C SER A 55 -3.63 7.25 -4.26
N CYS A 56 -4.79 7.10 -3.63
CA CYS A 56 -6.00 7.86 -3.92
C CYS A 56 -5.80 9.39 -3.82
N PHE A 57 -4.76 9.84 -3.11
CA PHE A 57 -4.39 11.24 -2.93
C PHE A 57 -3.05 11.63 -3.61
N GLY A 58 -2.49 10.75 -4.43
CA GLY A 58 -1.30 11.03 -5.24
C GLY A 58 0.04 10.87 -4.52
N ALA A 59 0.07 10.26 -3.33
CA ALA A 59 1.32 9.84 -2.71
C ALA A 59 1.98 8.74 -3.54
N LYS A 60 3.31 8.68 -3.59
CA LYS A 60 4.07 7.68 -4.36
C LYS A 60 4.43 6.47 -3.52
N PHE A 61 4.32 5.28 -4.10
CA PHE A 61 4.58 4.03 -3.42
C PHE A 61 6.06 3.91 -3.02
N VAL A 62 6.29 3.40 -1.82
CA VAL A 62 7.61 3.01 -1.34
C VAL A 62 7.50 1.68 -0.63
N LYS A 63 8.44 0.80 -0.93
CA LYS A 63 8.55 -0.49 -0.25
C LYS A 63 8.76 -0.26 1.25
N SER A 64 8.06 -1.04 2.06
CA SER A 64 8.06 -0.97 3.52
C SER A 64 7.70 -2.35 4.09
N ASP A 65 7.74 -2.52 5.41
CA ASP A 65 7.41 -3.79 6.07
C ASP A 65 5.91 -4.05 6.24
N GLY A 66 5.07 -3.11 5.80
CA GLY A 66 3.61 -3.27 5.79
C GLY A 66 3.16 -4.24 4.69
N PHE A 67 1.90 -4.69 4.80
CA PHE A 67 1.30 -5.59 3.82
C PHE A 67 -0.18 -5.33 3.61
N PHE A 68 -0.70 -5.84 2.49
CA PHE A 68 -2.08 -5.65 2.08
C PHE A 68 -3.07 -6.09 3.18
N GLN A 69 -3.94 -5.18 3.58
CA GLN A 69 -4.99 -5.40 4.57
C GLN A 69 -6.31 -4.89 3.99
N PRO A 70 -7.24 -5.78 3.59
CA PRO A 70 -8.45 -5.36 2.89
C PRO A 70 -9.31 -4.44 3.77
N CYS A 71 -9.83 -3.38 3.16
CA CYS A 71 -10.73 -2.45 3.81
C CYS A 71 -11.80 -1.94 2.83
N ASN A 72 -12.98 -1.66 3.36
CA ASN A 72 -13.99 -0.87 2.63
C ASN A 72 -14.40 0.38 3.43
N GLN A 73 -13.90 0.55 4.65
CA GLN A 73 -14.19 1.66 5.55
C GLN A 73 -12.93 2.02 6.35
N HIS A 74 -12.80 3.30 6.72
CA HIS A 74 -11.66 3.77 7.50
C HIS A 74 -11.52 3.05 8.85
N SER A 75 -12.64 2.68 9.48
CA SER A 75 -12.68 1.97 10.75
C SER A 75 -12.00 0.59 10.72
N HIS A 76 -11.88 -0.04 9.55
CA HIS A 76 -11.17 -1.33 9.43
C HIS A 76 -9.67 -1.18 9.70
N CYS A 77 -9.13 0.04 9.57
CA CYS A 77 -7.70 0.32 9.75
C CYS A 77 -7.35 0.83 11.16
N TYR A 78 -8.32 0.89 12.09
CA TYR A 78 -8.08 1.39 13.45
C TYR A 78 -7.16 0.49 14.27
N GLU A 79 -7.15 -0.82 13.98
CA GLU A 79 -6.21 -1.77 14.59
C GLU A 79 -4.97 -2.01 13.72
N SER A 80 -4.66 -1.10 12.81
CA SER A 80 -3.43 -1.10 12.02
C SER A 80 -2.50 0.03 12.49
N ARG A 81 -1.20 -0.19 12.36
CA ARG A 81 -0.12 0.74 12.63
C ARG A 81 0.69 0.97 11.36
N GLU A 82 1.56 1.95 11.39
CA GLU A 82 2.57 2.17 10.37
C GLU A 82 3.40 0.89 10.08
N PRO A 83 4.05 0.79 8.91
CA PRO A 83 5.12 -0.18 8.70
C PRO A 83 6.12 -0.16 9.85
N THR A 84 6.58 -1.33 10.28
CA THR A 84 7.57 -1.44 11.36
C THR A 84 8.84 -0.63 11.06
N ASP A 85 9.34 -0.69 9.82
CA ASP A 85 10.48 0.10 9.36
C ASP A 85 10.21 1.62 9.33
N TRP A 86 8.95 2.05 9.47
CA TRP A 86 8.54 3.45 9.54
C TRP A 86 8.19 3.92 10.96
N CYS A 87 8.19 3.05 11.97
CA CYS A 87 7.84 3.42 13.35
C CYS A 87 8.56 4.71 13.81
N ILE A 88 9.85 4.80 13.47
CA ILE A 88 10.67 5.99 13.73
C ILE A 88 11.05 6.59 12.39
N LEU A 89 10.53 7.79 12.11
CA LEU A 89 10.88 8.52 10.90
C LEU A 89 12.31 9.06 11.00
N SER A 90 13.09 8.86 9.94
CA SER A 90 14.40 9.52 9.80
C SER A 90 14.23 11.03 9.61
N TYR A 91 15.31 11.77 9.82
CA TYR A 91 15.38 13.19 9.54
C TYR A 91 14.87 13.51 8.13
N GLY A 92 14.18 14.64 7.97
CA GLY A 92 13.61 15.05 6.69
C GLY A 92 12.29 14.36 6.32
N TYR A 93 11.86 13.31 7.04
CA TYR A 93 10.52 12.72 6.88
C TYR A 93 9.56 13.26 7.94
N ARG A 94 8.28 13.38 7.59
CA ARG A 94 7.22 13.84 8.50
C ARG A 94 5.95 13.04 8.29
N TRP A 95 5.25 12.69 9.36
CA TRP A 95 3.93 12.09 9.21
C TRP A 95 2.96 13.05 8.52
N SER A 96 2.07 12.49 7.71
CA SER A 96 0.86 13.21 7.32
C SER A 96 -0.02 13.43 8.56
N ASN A 97 -1.10 14.19 8.41
CA ASN A 97 -2.11 14.33 9.46
C ASN A 97 -3.00 13.08 9.61
N TRP A 98 -2.79 12.05 8.78
CA TRP A 98 -3.58 10.83 8.79
C TRP A 98 -2.72 9.66 9.24
N GLY A 99 -3.24 8.89 10.21
CA GLY A 99 -2.71 7.58 10.49
C GLY A 99 -3.06 6.58 9.39
N CYS A 100 -2.99 5.29 9.72
CA CYS A 100 -3.50 4.24 8.85
C CYS A 100 -4.95 4.49 8.47
N HIS A 101 -5.23 4.51 7.18
CA HIS A 101 -6.56 4.76 6.65
C HIS A 101 -6.86 3.87 5.45
N CYS A 102 -8.15 3.75 5.14
CA CYS A 102 -8.59 2.93 4.03
C CYS A 102 -8.45 3.72 2.73
N ASP A 103 -7.49 3.34 1.90
CA ASP A 103 -7.37 3.89 0.56
C ASP A 103 -8.42 3.22 -0.34
N LYS A 104 -9.33 4.03 -0.89
CA LYS A 104 -10.46 3.57 -1.69
C LYS A 104 -10.08 3.10 -3.09
N LYS A 105 -8.89 3.44 -3.58
CA LYS A 105 -8.37 2.93 -4.85
C LYS A 105 -7.82 1.53 -4.67
N PHE A 106 -7.17 1.26 -3.55
CA PHE A 106 -6.58 -0.05 -3.27
C PHE A 106 -7.50 -0.99 -2.49
N ASN A 107 -8.57 -0.46 -1.88
CA ASN A 107 -9.36 -1.14 -0.86
C ASN A 107 -8.45 -1.79 0.20
N SER A 108 -7.43 -1.05 0.63
CA SER A 108 -6.42 -1.53 1.58
C SER A 108 -6.02 -0.44 2.57
N CYS A 109 -5.60 -0.86 3.76
CA CYS A 109 -5.08 0.04 4.78
C CYS A 109 -3.67 0.51 4.41
N VAL A 110 -3.52 1.83 4.22
CA VAL A 110 -2.25 2.48 3.89
C VAL A 110 -1.97 3.63 4.85
N ILE A 111 -0.73 4.07 4.89
CA ILE A 111 -0.31 5.27 5.61
C ILE A 111 0.58 6.13 4.72
N GLU A 112 0.52 7.44 4.93
CA GLU A 112 1.28 8.42 4.15
C GLU A 112 2.24 9.24 5.03
N ARG A 113 3.42 9.53 4.48
CA ARG A 113 4.42 10.44 5.07
C ARG A 113 4.97 11.39 4.00
N TRP A 114 5.41 12.56 4.42
CA TRP A 114 6.16 13.49 3.59
C TRP A 114 7.64 13.12 3.57
N ASN A 115 8.23 13.02 2.38
CA ASN A 115 9.67 12.93 2.17
C ASN A 115 10.22 14.32 1.79
N GLY A 116 10.92 14.96 2.72
CA GLY A 116 11.51 16.29 2.52
C GLY A 116 12.69 16.33 1.55
N TYR A 117 13.37 15.21 1.31
CA TYR A 117 14.45 15.13 0.31
C TYR A 117 13.88 15.12 -1.10
N GLY A 118 12.86 14.29 -1.33
CA GLY A 118 12.16 14.20 -2.62
C GLY A 118 11.11 15.30 -2.84
N ARG A 119 10.76 16.05 -1.79
CA ARG A 119 9.65 17.02 -1.76
C ARG A 119 8.34 16.41 -2.28
N GLN A 120 8.01 15.21 -1.82
CA GLN A 120 6.84 14.45 -2.26
C GLN A 120 6.19 13.68 -1.11
N MET A 121 4.92 13.35 -1.27
CA MET A 121 4.21 12.41 -0.41
C MET A 121 4.56 10.97 -0.80
N GLU A 122 4.70 10.11 0.20
CA GLU A 122 5.01 8.69 0.08
C GLU A 122 3.95 7.88 0.80
N TRP A 123 3.57 6.72 0.24
CA TRP A 123 2.68 5.78 0.89
C TRP A 123 3.26 4.37 0.95
N GLY A 124 2.82 3.63 1.97
CA GLY A 124 3.08 2.21 2.16
C GLY A 124 1.89 1.54 2.83
N TYR A 125 1.85 0.22 2.80
CA TYR A 125 0.83 -0.54 3.52
C TYR A 125 0.98 -0.38 5.03
N CYS A 126 -0.10 -0.55 5.77
CA CYS A 126 -0.02 -0.64 7.22
C CYS A 126 0.42 -2.04 7.69
N THR A 127 0.69 -2.16 8.98
CA THR A 127 0.94 -3.42 9.70
C THR A 127 -0.19 -3.65 10.71
N PRO A 128 -0.79 -4.84 10.86
CA PRO A 128 -1.72 -5.10 11.94
C PRO A 128 -1.04 -4.85 13.29
N LYS A 129 -1.71 -4.18 14.22
CA LYS A 129 -1.17 -3.80 15.53
C LYS A 129 -0.64 -4.99 16.34
N LYS A 130 -1.21 -6.18 16.15
CA LYS A 130 -0.76 -7.43 16.79
C LYS A 130 0.62 -7.91 16.29
N GLU A 131 1.04 -7.48 15.10
CA GLU A 131 2.32 -7.81 14.46
C GLU A 131 3.29 -6.62 14.46
N PHE A 132 2.79 -5.43 14.76
CA PHE A 132 3.57 -4.22 14.87
C PHE A 132 4.53 -4.31 16.07
N HIS A 133 5.78 -3.96 15.80
CA HIS A 133 6.80 -3.77 16.83
C HIS A 133 7.65 -2.57 16.45
N CYS A 134 8.13 -1.83 17.44
CA CYS A 134 9.05 -0.74 17.24
C CYS A 134 10.34 -1.06 17.97
N ASP A 135 11.41 -1.34 17.22
CA ASP A 135 12.68 -1.77 17.78
C ASP A 135 13.50 -0.56 18.27
N PRO A 136 13.85 -0.46 19.56
CA PRO A 136 14.72 0.59 20.06
C PRO A 136 16.10 0.64 19.38
N GLU A 137 16.61 -0.46 18.83
CA GLU A 137 17.85 -0.44 18.04
C GLU A 137 17.66 0.21 16.67
N GLN A 138 16.47 0.15 16.07
CA GLN A 138 16.15 0.94 14.88
C GLN A 138 16.24 2.45 15.18
N MET A 139 15.82 2.87 16.37
CA MET A 139 15.97 4.25 16.84
C MET A 139 17.44 4.69 16.84
N LYS A 140 18.29 3.94 17.56
CA LYS A 140 19.72 4.24 17.67
C LYS A 140 20.43 4.24 16.31
N ARG A 141 20.05 3.32 15.42
CA ARG A 141 20.59 3.28 14.05
C ARG A 141 20.19 4.53 13.26
N LYS A 142 18.91 4.93 13.31
CA LYS A 142 18.41 6.12 12.61
C LYS A 142 19.01 7.41 13.15
N GLU A 143 19.10 7.57 14.47
CA GLU A 143 19.73 8.73 15.11
C GLU A 143 21.19 8.93 14.65
N ARG A 144 21.97 7.84 14.54
CA ARG A 144 23.36 7.91 14.05
C ARG A 144 23.43 8.37 12.59
N VAL A 145 22.56 7.83 11.73
CA VAL A 145 22.50 8.21 10.31
C VAL A 145 22.05 9.66 10.16
N ASP A 146 21.02 10.07 10.91
CA ASP A 146 20.47 11.42 10.88
C ASP A 146 21.50 12.46 11.35
N ALA A 147 22.22 12.18 12.44
CA ALA A 147 23.31 13.04 12.92
C ALA A 147 24.41 13.22 11.85
N TYR A 148 24.77 12.14 11.14
CA TYR A 148 25.72 12.22 10.03
C TYR A 148 25.17 13.07 8.87
N LEU A 149 23.93 12.85 8.47
CA LEU A 149 23.29 13.60 7.38
C LEU A 149 23.12 15.09 7.71
N MET A 150 22.79 15.43 8.96
CA MET A 150 22.71 16.82 9.41
C MET A 150 24.09 17.51 9.32
N ARG A 151 25.17 16.82 9.70
CA ARG A 151 26.54 17.36 9.63
C ARG A 151 27.00 17.61 8.20
N MET A 152 26.58 16.80 7.23
CA MET A 152 26.95 16.96 5.82
C MET A 152 26.20 18.08 5.10
N LYS A 153 25.08 18.58 5.68
CA LYS A 153 24.27 19.66 5.11
C LYS A 153 24.54 21.04 5.75
N GLY A 154 25.42 21.10 6.75
CA GLY A 154 25.82 22.31 7.45
C GLY A 154 27.09 22.93 6.89
#